data_AF-A0AAN5H0U9-F1
#
_entry.id   AF-A0AAN5H0U9-F1
#
_cell.length_a   1.000
_cell.length_b   1.000
_cell.length_c   1.000
_cell.angle_alpha   90.00
_cell.angle_beta   90.00
_cell.angle_gamma   90.00
#
_symmetry.space_group_name_H-M   'P 1'
#
loop_
_entity.id
_entity.type
_entity.pdbx_description
1 polymer ?
#
loop_
_entity_poly.entity_id
_entity_poly.type
_entity_poly.pdbx_seq_one_letter_code
_entity_poly.pdbx_strand_id
1 'polypeptide(L)'
;GAPHVGIDEWAWHRGHHYGTLIVNLDTHRPLVLLPGCDQSTLATWFRKYPEIQVVSRDRGGVYATAAREGAPQARQIADRWHLLKNIGDAPERMMYRQMPLIRLVASGLSPKKSPKPVLSVPVASLRRPERLKQQTRQKRHQRWTEV
;
A
#
# COMPACT_ATOMS: atom_id res chain seq x y z
N GLY A 1 20.81 -30.13 0.19
CA GLY A 1 19.83 -29.44 -0.67
C GLY A 1 19.02 -28.47 0.16
N ALA A 2 18.26 -27.59 -0.48
CA ALA A 2 17.30 -26.71 0.18
C ALA A 2 15.89 -27.27 -0.03
N PRO A 3 15.31 -28.00 0.94
CA PRO A 3 13.99 -28.61 0.78
C PRO A 3 12.88 -27.56 0.68
N HIS A 4 13.09 -26.36 1.24
CA HIS A 4 12.11 -25.28 1.24
C HIS A 4 12.69 -24.02 0.59
N VAL A 5 12.02 -23.52 -0.44
CA VAL A 5 12.46 -22.32 -1.17
C VAL A 5 11.36 -21.28 -1.26
N GLY A 6 11.75 -20.01 -1.19
CA GLY A 6 10.91 -18.84 -1.41
C GLY A 6 11.25 -18.23 -2.75
N ILE A 7 10.24 -17.80 -3.51
CA ILE A 7 10.42 -17.07 -4.76
C ILE A 7 9.65 -15.76 -4.73
N ASP A 8 10.29 -14.70 -5.23
CA ASP A 8 9.69 -13.38 -5.35
C ASP A 8 10.34 -12.58 -6.49
N GLU A 9 9.66 -11.50 -6.90
CA GLU A 9 10.16 -10.55 -7.89
C GLU A 9 11.27 -9.67 -7.27
N TRP A 10 12.34 -9.46 -8.02
CA TRP A 10 13.45 -8.60 -7.64
C TRP A 10 13.66 -7.50 -8.67
N ALA A 11 13.72 -6.25 -8.21
CA ALA A 11 14.04 -5.09 -9.05
C ALA A 11 15.50 -4.65 -8.88
N TRP A 12 16.30 -4.68 -9.94
CA TRP A 12 17.71 -4.23 -9.91
C TRP A 12 17.86 -2.72 -9.76
N HIS A 13 16.97 -1.97 -10.39
CA HIS A 13 16.85 -0.51 -10.33
C HIS A 13 15.37 -0.16 -10.19
N ARG A 14 15.03 1.10 -9.89
CA ARG A 14 13.65 1.58 -9.68
C ARG A 14 12.67 1.17 -10.81
N GLY A 15 12.16 -0.05 -10.75
CA GLY A 15 11.05 -0.58 -11.54
C GLY A 15 11.27 -0.85 -13.04
N HIS A 16 12.52 -0.89 -13.55
CA HIS A 16 12.76 -1.05 -14.99
C HIS A 16 13.32 -2.42 -15.41
N HIS A 17 14.01 -3.11 -14.51
CA HIS A 17 14.60 -4.41 -14.78
C HIS A 17 14.30 -5.35 -13.61
N TYR A 18 13.52 -6.40 -13.93
CA TYR A 18 13.01 -7.35 -12.95
C TYR A 18 13.60 -8.74 -13.15
N GLY A 19 13.67 -9.47 -12.05
CA GLY A 19 14.22 -10.81 -11.94
C GLY A 19 13.45 -11.63 -10.93
N THR A 20 13.85 -12.89 -10.81
CA THR A 20 13.29 -13.79 -9.81
C THR A 20 14.35 -14.11 -8.77
N LEU A 21 14.14 -13.64 -7.54
CA LEU A 21 14.97 -14.03 -6.42
C LEU A 21 14.46 -15.36 -5.85
N ILE A 22 15.38 -16.31 -5.66
CA ILE A 22 15.10 -17.57 -5.00
C ILE A 22 15.90 -17.60 -3.70
N VAL A 23 15.23 -17.89 -2.59
CA VAL A 23 15.77 -17.87 -1.24
C VAL A 23 15.59 -19.24 -0.60
N ASN A 24 16.60 -19.70 0.12
CA ASN A 24 16.45 -20.85 1.02
C ASN A 24 15.65 -20.41 2.25
N LEU A 25 14.47 -20.99 2.47
CA LEU A 25 13.60 -20.62 3.59
C LEU A 25 14.07 -21.15 4.93
N ASP A 26 14.94 -22.17 4.96
CA ASP A 26 15.49 -22.72 6.20
C ASP A 26 16.63 -21.83 6.71
N THR A 27 17.46 -21.30 5.81
CA THR A 27 18.64 -20.50 6.16
C THR A 27 18.44 -19.00 5.99
N HIS A 28 17.33 -18.58 5.39
CA HIS A 28 17.04 -17.20 4.98
C HIS A 28 18.15 -16.57 4.11
N ARG A 29 18.78 -17.37 3.24
CA ARG A 29 19.87 -16.90 2.37
C ARG A 29 19.43 -16.95 0.91
N PRO A 30 19.78 -15.92 0.11
CA PRO A 30 19.64 -15.99 -1.34
C PRO A 30 20.37 -17.23 -1.91
N LEU A 31 19.68 -17.98 -2.76
CA LEU A 31 20.27 -19.08 -3.52
C LEU A 31 20.68 -18.61 -4.91
N VAL A 32 19.79 -17.91 -5.59
CA VAL A 32 20.03 -17.39 -6.93
C VAL A 32 19.13 -16.19 -7.21
N LEU A 33 19.61 -15.30 -8.06
CA LEU A 33 18.82 -14.27 -8.69
C LEU A 33 18.82 -14.54 -10.19
N LEU A 34 17.67 -14.97 -10.73
CA LEU A 34 17.49 -15.28 -12.13
C LEU A 34 17.13 -14.01 -12.91
N PRO A 35 17.66 -13.82 -14.13
CA PRO A 35 17.25 -12.72 -14.99
C PRO A 35 15.80 -12.91 -15.44
N GLY A 36 15.03 -11.83 -15.43
CA GLY A 36 13.64 -11.86 -15.88
C GLY A 36 12.67 -12.54 -14.90
N CYS A 37 11.39 -12.41 -15.22
CA CYS A 37 10.28 -13.05 -14.52
C CYS A 37 9.57 -14.06 -15.42
N ASP A 38 10.29 -14.69 -16.34
CA ASP A 38 9.70 -15.61 -17.29
C ASP A 38 9.52 -17.02 -16.68
N GLN A 39 8.42 -17.66 -17.05
CA GLN A 39 8.05 -18.98 -16.58
C GLN A 39 9.12 -20.04 -16.92
N SER A 40 9.67 -19.97 -18.14
CA SER A 40 10.55 -21.00 -18.68
C SER A 40 11.89 -21.08 -17.95
N THR A 41 12.49 -19.94 -17.63
CA THR A 41 13.75 -19.83 -16.90
C THR A 41 13.60 -20.39 -15.50
N LEU A 42 12.55 -20.01 -14.77
CA LEU A 42 12.29 -20.51 -13.43
C LEU A 42 11.97 -22.01 -13.43
N ALA A 43 11.13 -22.49 -14.35
CA ALA A 43 10.83 -23.92 -14.45
C ALA A 43 12.09 -24.74 -14.77
N THR A 44 12.96 -24.23 -15.65
CA THR A 44 14.24 -24.86 -15.98
C THR A 44 15.19 -24.90 -14.78
N TRP A 45 15.19 -23.86 -13.95
CA TRP A 45 15.97 -23.86 -12.72
C TRP A 45 15.45 -24.93 -11.75
N PHE A 46 14.13 -25.00 -11.53
CA PHE A 46 13.53 -25.98 -10.62
C PHE A 46 13.85 -27.43 -11.01
N ARG A 47 13.87 -27.77 -12.31
CA ARG A 47 14.20 -29.13 -12.77
C ARG A 47 15.59 -29.62 -12.36
N LYS A 48 16.52 -28.71 -12.05
CA LYS A 48 17.87 -29.05 -11.58
C LYS A 48 17.90 -29.48 -10.11
N TYR A 49 16.83 -29.21 -9.36
CA TYR A 49 16.74 -29.42 -7.91
C TYR A 49 15.51 -30.25 -7.55
N PRO A 50 15.49 -31.55 -7.89
CA PRO A 50 14.36 -32.42 -7.60
C PRO A 50 14.13 -32.61 -6.08
N GLU A 51 15.11 -32.28 -5.24
CA GLU A 51 14.99 -32.36 -3.78
C GLU A 51 14.12 -31.26 -3.16
N ILE A 52 13.71 -30.23 -3.91
CA ILE A 52 12.80 -29.19 -3.43
C ILE A 52 11.43 -29.81 -3.14
N GLN A 53 10.93 -29.59 -1.92
CA GLN A 53 9.67 -30.13 -1.42
C GLN A 53 8.60 -29.05 -1.21
N VAL A 54 9.00 -27.81 -0.95
CA VAL A 54 8.08 -26.68 -0.77
C VAL A 54 8.57 -25.46 -1.54
N VAL A 55 7.64 -24.82 -2.23
CA VAL A 55 7.83 -23.51 -2.85
C VAL A 55 6.86 -22.52 -2.21
N SER A 56 7.37 -21.61 -1.37
CA SER A 56 6.64 -20.40 -0.97
C SER A 56 6.75 -19.38 -2.09
N ARG A 57 5.63 -18.85 -2.54
CA ARG A 57 5.59 -17.88 -3.64
C ARG A 57 4.58 -16.78 -3.37
N ASP A 58 4.73 -15.67 -4.07
CA ASP A 58 3.68 -14.67 -4.23
C ASP A 58 2.41 -15.29 -4.86
N ARG A 59 1.42 -14.47 -5.25
CA ARG A 59 0.19 -14.95 -5.92
C ARG A 59 0.22 -14.81 -7.44
N GLY A 60 1.37 -14.52 -8.05
CA GLY A 60 1.56 -14.37 -9.47
C GLY A 60 1.35 -15.68 -10.23
N GLY A 61 0.60 -15.61 -11.34
CA GLY A 61 0.31 -16.78 -12.17
C GLY A 61 1.56 -17.43 -12.78
N VAL A 62 2.54 -16.61 -13.17
CA VAL A 62 3.80 -17.07 -13.77
C VAL A 62 4.57 -17.99 -12.82
N TYR A 63 4.71 -17.59 -11.56
CA TYR A 63 5.40 -18.36 -10.53
C TYR A 63 4.67 -19.66 -10.20
N ALA A 64 3.33 -19.63 -10.15
CA ALA A 64 2.53 -20.83 -9.92
C ALA A 64 2.68 -21.87 -11.04
N THR A 65 2.70 -21.43 -12.30
CA THR A 65 2.88 -22.32 -13.45
C THR A 65 4.32 -22.84 -13.52
N ALA A 66 5.33 -21.99 -13.32
CA ALA A 66 6.72 -22.40 -13.32
C ALA A 66 7.03 -23.46 -12.24
N ALA A 67 6.50 -23.27 -11.02
CA ALA A 67 6.63 -24.27 -9.96
C ALA A 67 5.93 -25.59 -10.31
N ARG A 68 4.72 -25.53 -10.91
CA ARG A 68 3.99 -26.74 -11.33
C ARG A 68 4.74 -27.53 -12.40
N GLU A 69 5.37 -26.86 -13.36
CA GLU A 69 6.08 -27.50 -14.46
C GLU A 69 7.51 -27.91 -14.13
N GLY A 70 8.19 -27.15 -13.26
CA GLY A 70 9.60 -27.34 -12.94
C GLY A 70 9.85 -28.17 -11.68
N ALA A 71 8.93 -28.14 -10.72
CA ALA A 71 8.98 -28.90 -9.48
C ALA A 71 7.57 -29.46 -9.13
N PRO A 72 6.99 -30.35 -9.96
CA PRO A 72 5.66 -30.91 -9.72
C PRO A 72 5.54 -31.69 -8.39
N GLN A 73 6.66 -32.19 -7.87
CA GLN A 73 6.75 -32.84 -6.57
C GLN A 73 6.61 -31.86 -5.39
N ALA A 74 6.90 -30.58 -5.61
CA ALA A 74 6.93 -29.59 -4.55
C ALA A 74 5.54 -29.02 -4.26
N ARG A 75 5.21 -28.91 -2.97
CA ARG A 75 3.98 -28.26 -2.51
C ARG A 75 4.12 -26.75 -2.64
N GLN A 76 3.21 -26.13 -3.37
CA GLN A 76 3.12 -24.67 -3.45
C GLN A 76 2.38 -24.10 -2.25
N ILE A 77 2.97 -23.09 -1.61
CA ILE A 77 2.40 -22.36 -0.48
C ILE A 77 2.34 -20.88 -0.84
N ALA A 78 1.23 -20.22 -0.52
CA ALA A 78 1.13 -18.78 -0.65
C ALA A 78 1.95 -18.10 0.45
N ASP A 79 2.82 -17.19 0.06
CA ASP A 79 3.69 -16.47 0.97
C ASP A 79 2.87 -15.60 1.94
N ARG A 80 3.23 -15.68 3.22
CA ARG A 80 2.52 -15.02 4.32
C ARG A 80 2.52 -13.51 4.21
N TRP A 81 3.63 -12.90 3.78
CA TRP A 81 3.73 -11.44 3.68
C TRP A 81 2.70 -10.90 2.68
N HIS A 82 2.59 -11.54 1.52
CA HIS A 82 1.59 -11.14 0.52
C HIS A 82 0.16 -11.31 1.03
N LEU A 83 -0.14 -12.37 1.80
CA LEU A 83 -1.46 -12.54 2.39
C LEU A 83 -1.80 -11.42 3.38
N LEU A 84 -0.87 -11.11 4.29
CA LEU A 84 -1.06 -10.04 5.28
C LEU A 84 -1.16 -8.66 4.61
N LYS A 85 -0.30 -8.39 3.61
CA LYS A 85 -0.33 -7.15 2.83
C LYS A 85 -1.67 -6.98 2.11
N ASN A 86 -2.15 -8.03 1.46
CA ASN A 86 -3.46 -8.00 0.78
C ASN A 86 -4.62 -7.76 1.74
N ILE A 87 -4.60 -8.38 2.92
CA ILE A 87 -5.63 -8.20 3.96
C ILE A 87 -5.61 -6.77 4.51
N GLY A 88 -4.45 -6.12 4.62
CA GLY A 88 -4.37 -4.71 5.00
C GLY A 88 -4.84 -3.76 3.90
N ASP A 89 -4.36 -3.98 2.68
CA ASP A 89 -4.57 -3.07 1.54
C ASP A 89 -6.00 -3.11 1.00
N ALA A 90 -6.70 -4.25 1.10
CA ALA A 90 -8.06 -4.39 0.61
C ALA A 90 -9.08 -3.48 1.33
N PRO A 91 -9.22 -3.52 2.68
CA PRO A 91 -10.13 -2.65 3.41
C PRO A 91 -9.69 -1.19 3.35
N GLU A 92 -8.38 -0.91 3.34
CA GLU A 92 -7.87 0.46 3.16
C GLU A 92 -8.32 1.05 1.82
N ARG A 93 -8.12 0.32 0.70
CA ARG A 93 -8.61 0.74 -0.62
C ARG A 93 -10.12 0.92 -0.66
N MET A 94 -10.88 0.02 -0.02
CA MET A 94 -12.32 0.15 0.11
C MET A 94 -12.71 1.44 0.84
N MET A 95 -12.08 1.72 1.99
CA MET A 95 -12.33 2.94 2.77
C MET A 95 -12.04 4.20 1.95
N TYR A 96 -10.91 4.25 1.23
CA TYR A 96 -10.59 5.38 0.35
C TYR A 96 -11.63 5.57 -0.76
N ARG A 97 -12.06 4.48 -1.41
CA ARG A 97 -13.10 4.53 -2.45
C ARG A 97 -14.44 5.05 -1.92
N GLN A 98 -14.80 4.67 -0.68
CA GLN A 98 -16.06 5.04 -0.05
C GLN A 98 -15.99 6.38 0.72
N MET A 99 -14.81 6.98 0.84
CA MET A 99 -14.57 8.20 1.61
C MET A 99 -15.56 9.35 1.30
N PRO A 100 -15.97 9.60 0.04
CA PRO A 100 -16.97 10.64 -0.25
C PRO A 100 -18.32 10.36 0.41
N LEU A 101 -18.80 9.12 0.36
CA LEU A 101 -20.07 8.71 0.97
C LEU A 101 -19.96 8.71 2.50
N ILE A 102 -18.84 8.23 3.05
CA ILE A 102 -18.57 8.28 4.49
C ILE A 102 -18.64 9.73 4.98
N ARG A 103 -18.04 10.68 4.25
CA ARG A 103 -18.09 12.11 4.58
C ARG A 103 -19.49 12.71 4.48
N LEU A 104 -20.27 12.31 3.48
CA LEU A 104 -21.66 12.75 3.31
C LEU A 104 -22.54 12.30 4.48
N VAL A 105 -22.42 11.04 4.89
CA VAL A 105 -23.16 10.52 6.04
C VAL A 105 -22.66 11.16 7.34
N ALA A 106 -21.35 11.29 7.53
CA ALA A 106 -20.77 11.91 8.71
C ALA A 106 -21.17 13.39 8.87
N SER A 107 -21.31 14.14 7.77
CA SER A 107 -21.76 15.54 7.83
C SER A 107 -23.25 15.65 8.19
N GLY A 108 -24.08 14.73 7.70
CA GLY A 108 -25.50 14.64 8.04
C GLY A 108 -25.76 14.19 9.48
N LEU A 109 -24.89 13.32 10.03
CA LEU A 109 -24.95 12.86 11.42
C LEU A 109 -24.27 13.82 12.41
N SER A 110 -23.44 14.74 11.92
CA SER A 110 -22.77 15.71 12.78
C SER A 110 -23.83 16.59 13.45
N PRO A 111 -23.80 16.77 14.79
CA PRO A 111 -24.65 17.75 15.45
C PRO A 111 -24.44 19.09 14.75
N LYS A 112 -25.52 19.75 14.32
CA LYS A 112 -25.43 21.11 13.77
C LYS A 112 -24.64 21.92 14.77
N LYS A 113 -23.46 22.37 14.36
CA LYS A 113 -22.60 23.21 15.20
C LYS A 113 -23.43 24.43 15.54
N SER A 114 -23.91 24.51 16.78
CA SER A 114 -24.56 25.72 17.28
C SER A 114 -23.58 26.87 17.01
N PRO A 115 -24.05 28.02 16.50
CA PRO A 115 -23.16 29.14 16.24
C PRO A 115 -22.35 29.35 17.50
N LYS A 116 -21.02 29.24 17.41
CA LYS A 116 -20.16 29.62 18.53
C LYS A 116 -20.60 31.03 18.88
N PRO A 117 -20.94 31.33 20.16
CA PRO A 117 -21.19 32.70 20.55
C PRO A 117 -19.99 33.48 20.06
N VAL A 118 -20.21 34.39 19.12
CA VAL A 118 -19.17 35.33 18.74
C VAL A 118 -18.99 36.15 20.00
N LEU A 119 -17.97 35.83 20.78
CA LEU A 119 -17.48 36.73 21.82
C LEU A 119 -17.01 37.96 21.06
N SER A 120 -17.93 38.91 20.89
CA SER A 120 -17.66 40.25 20.40
C SER A 120 -16.89 40.96 21.50
N VAL A 121 -15.59 40.67 21.57
CA VAL A 121 -14.67 41.51 22.32
C VAL A 121 -14.83 42.91 21.71
N PRO A 122 -15.27 43.93 22.49
CA PRO A 122 -15.42 45.28 21.97
C PRO A 122 -14.11 45.70 21.33
N VAL A 123 -14.14 46.29 20.12
CA VAL A 123 -12.91 46.73 19.44
C VAL A 123 -12.08 47.64 20.35
N ALA A 124 -12.73 48.36 21.26
CA ALA A 124 -12.13 49.17 22.31
C ALA A 124 -11.18 48.40 23.26
N SER A 125 -11.38 47.11 23.50
CA SER A 125 -10.53 46.31 24.41
C SER A 125 -9.42 45.54 23.70
N LEU A 126 -9.29 45.65 22.37
CA LEU A 126 -8.24 44.99 21.59
C LEU A 126 -6.97 45.83 21.49
N ARG A 127 -5.81 45.17 21.52
CA ARG A 127 -4.52 45.83 21.29
C ARG A 127 -4.43 46.29 19.83
N ARG A 128 -3.67 47.37 19.57
CA ARG A 128 -3.54 48.00 18.24
C ARG A 128 -3.27 47.01 17.08
N PRO A 129 -2.41 45.97 17.24
CA PRO A 129 -2.16 45.00 16.17
C PRO A 129 -3.38 44.09 15.87
N GLU A 130 -4.19 43.78 16.89
CA GLU A 130 -5.38 42.93 16.76
C GLU A 130 -6.51 43.69 16.07
N ARG A 131 -6.65 44.98 16.35
CA ARG A 131 -7.63 45.86 15.68
C ARG A 131 -7.37 45.94 14.17
N LEU A 132 -6.11 46.12 13.77
CA LEU A 132 -5.71 46.17 12.36
C LEU A 132 -6.03 44.86 11.65
N LYS A 133 -5.66 43.71 12.25
CA LYS A 133 -5.99 42.39 11.69
C LYS A 133 -7.50 42.17 11.52
N GLN A 134 -8.30 42.64 12.48
CA GLN A 134 -9.76 42.48 12.42
C GLN A 134 -10.40 43.39 11.36
N GLN A 135 -9.92 44.63 11.20
CA GLN A 135 -10.35 45.52 10.11
C GLN A 135 -10.02 44.95 8.72
N THR A 136 -8.83 44.37 8.53
CA THR A 136 -8.47 43.73 7.26
C THR A 136 -9.37 42.54 6.96
N ARG A 137 -9.71 41.74 7.98
CA ARG A 137 -10.62 40.60 7.86
C ARG A 137 -12.05 41.03 7.51
N GLN A 138 -12.53 42.13 8.09
CA GLN A 138 -13.84 42.73 7.78
C GLN A 138 -13.91 43.27 6.36
N LYS A 139 -12.91 44.06 5.93
CA LYS A 139 -12.81 44.55 4.53
C LYS A 139 -12.77 43.40 3.52
N ARG A 140 -12.04 42.33 3.84
CA ARG A 140 -11.98 41.13 2.98
C ARG A 140 -13.33 40.42 2.90
N HIS A 141 -14.08 40.38 4.00
CA HIS A 141 -15.39 39.76 4.04
C HIS A 141 -16.45 40.59 3.29
N GLN A 142 -16.47 41.92 3.46
CA GLN A 142 -17.33 42.83 2.70
C GLN A 142 -17.13 42.69 1.19
N ARG A 143 -15.86 42.61 0.75
CA ARG A 143 -15.52 42.37 -0.66
C ARG A 143 -16.01 41.02 -1.20
N TRP A 144 -16.18 40.02 -0.35
CA TRP A 144 -16.69 38.69 -0.73
C TRP A 144 -18.22 38.61 -0.75
N THR A 145 -18.93 39.48 -0.03
CA THR A 145 -20.40 39.52 0.01
C THR A 145 -21.01 40.43 -1.06
N GLU A 146 -20.20 41.27 -1.70
CA GLU A 146 -20.60 42.19 -2.78
C GLU A 146 -20.46 41.57 -4.19
N VAL A 147 -20.06 40.29 -4.31
CA VAL A 147 -19.94 39.50 -5.56
C VAL A 147 -20.88 38.32 -5.49
#